data_AF-A0A2H0SHY5-F1
#
_entry.id   AF-A0A2H0SHY5-F1
#
_cell.length_a   1.000
_cell.length_b   1.000
_cell.length_c   1.000
_cell.angle_alpha   90.00
_cell.angle_beta   90.00
_cell.angle_gamma   90.00
#
_symmetry.space_group_name_H-M   'P 1'
#
loop_
_entity.id
_entity.type
_entity.pdbx_description
1 polymer ?
#
loop_
_entity_poly.entity_id
_entity_poly.type
_entity_poly.pdbx_seq_one_letter_code
_entity_poly.pdbx_strand_id
1 'polypeptide(L)'
;MIVYENDCGDNKGTLFLKKEADEIGQNFLMRIVGRVVNDAVVGPDKKIILKKGEIINWEKGKKIIEAGVEQIVARSPLSCKLSRGVCQKCYGWSLGAGELVNIGEAVGVIAAQAIGEPGTQLTMRTFHTGGVASGQDITLGLPRVEEIFETRVPV
;
A
#
# COMPACT_ATOMS: atom_id res chain seq x y z
N MET A 1 -0.10 10.77 11.98
CA MET A 1 1.00 10.79 10.99
C MET A 1 0.74 11.93 10.01
N ILE A 2 1.72 12.80 9.76
CA ILE A 2 1.65 13.96 8.86
C ILE A 2 2.83 13.89 7.88
N VAL A 3 2.67 14.42 6.67
CA VAL A 3 3.77 14.58 5.71
C VAL A 3 4.58 15.84 6.05
N TYR A 4 5.86 15.70 6.41
CA TYR A 4 6.67 16.86 6.87
C TYR A 4 7.66 17.39 5.85
N GLU A 5 8.31 16.50 5.11
CA GLU A 5 9.41 16.86 4.20
C GLU A 5 9.26 16.15 2.86
N ASN A 6 9.96 16.65 1.85
CA ASN A 6 9.96 16.05 0.52
C ASN A 6 10.67 14.68 0.50
N ASP A 7 11.81 14.56 1.19
CA ASP A 7 12.67 13.39 1.09
C ASP A 7 13.48 13.12 2.37
N CYS A 8 13.37 11.93 2.93
CA CYS A 8 14.14 11.47 4.09
C CYS A 8 15.52 10.88 3.76
N GLY A 9 15.91 10.80 2.48
CA GLY A 9 17.18 10.22 2.05
C GLY A 9 17.27 8.69 2.21
N ASP A 10 16.14 7.99 2.25
CA ASP A 10 16.12 6.54 2.07
C ASP A 10 16.61 6.13 0.67
N ASN A 11 17.57 5.21 0.65
CA ASN A 11 18.16 4.64 -0.57
C ASN A 11 18.04 3.12 -0.59
N LYS A 12 17.38 2.51 0.40
CA LYS A 12 17.17 1.06 0.47
C LYS A 12 15.85 0.67 -0.21
N GLY A 13 14.79 1.45 0.02
CA GLY A 13 13.45 1.13 -0.46
C GLY A 13 12.91 -0.18 0.15
N THR A 14 11.86 -0.70 -0.47
CA THR A 14 11.20 -1.95 -0.12
C THR A 14 10.98 -2.75 -1.41
N LEU A 15 11.23 -4.06 -1.35
CA LEU A 15 10.99 -4.96 -2.47
C LEU A 15 9.51 -5.28 -2.57
N PHE A 16 8.94 -5.11 -3.77
CA PHE A 16 7.58 -5.50 -4.11
C PHE A 16 7.64 -6.60 -5.15
N LEU A 17 7.17 -7.80 -4.79
CA LEU A 17 7.15 -8.97 -5.66
C LEU A 17 5.74 -9.16 -6.23
N LYS A 18 5.65 -9.44 -7.53
CA LYS A 18 4.39 -9.82 -8.18
C LYS A 18 3.80 -11.09 -7.55
N LYS A 19 4.66 -12.08 -7.27
CA LYS A 19 4.26 -13.34 -6.63
C LYS A 19 3.53 -13.13 -5.30
N GLU A 20 4.03 -12.24 -4.44
CA GLU A 20 3.36 -11.92 -3.17
C GLU A 20 1.99 -11.25 -3.38
N ALA A 21 1.81 -10.49 -4.47
CA ALA A 21 0.52 -9.90 -4.79
C ALA A 21 -0.46 -10.98 -5.27
N ASP A 22 0.00 -11.91 -6.10
CA ASP A 22 -0.79 -13.05 -6.58
C ASP A 22 -1.22 -13.97 -5.43
N GLU A 23 -0.34 -14.25 -4.47
CA GLU A 23 -0.62 -15.08 -3.27
C GLU A 23 -1.77 -14.52 -2.41
N ILE A 24 -1.91 -13.20 -2.33
CA ILE A 24 -2.98 -12.52 -1.58
C ILE A 24 -4.15 -12.10 -2.47
N GLY A 25 -4.18 -12.54 -3.74
CA GLY A 25 -5.23 -12.21 -4.70
C GLY A 25 -5.32 -10.72 -5.06
N GLN A 26 -4.24 -9.96 -4.90
CA GLN A 26 -4.18 -8.53 -5.25
C GLN A 26 -3.53 -8.30 -6.60
N ASN A 27 -4.04 -7.30 -7.32
CA ASN A 27 -3.43 -6.87 -8.57
C ASN A 27 -2.10 -6.15 -8.32
N PHE A 28 -1.00 -6.65 -8.89
CA PHE A 28 0.33 -6.05 -8.74
C PHE A 28 0.39 -4.58 -9.19
N LEU A 29 -0.35 -4.19 -10.23
CA LEU A 29 -0.46 -2.79 -10.67
C LEU A 29 -0.97 -1.89 -9.55
N MET A 30 -2.06 -2.31 -8.87
CA MET A 30 -2.65 -1.55 -7.77
C MET A 30 -1.70 -1.40 -6.58
N ARG A 31 -0.78 -2.37 -6.40
CA ARG A 31 0.19 -2.36 -5.30
C ARG A 31 1.35 -1.39 -5.53
N ILE A 32 1.70 -1.11 -6.80
CA ILE A 32 2.88 -0.31 -7.16
C ILE A 32 2.55 1.12 -7.61
N VAL A 33 1.34 1.37 -8.15
CA VAL A 33 0.94 2.70 -8.62
C VAL A 33 0.96 3.71 -7.47
N GLY A 34 1.42 4.93 -7.77
CA GLY A 34 1.58 6.02 -6.83
C GLY A 34 2.83 5.96 -5.97
N ARG A 35 3.64 4.90 -6.09
CA ARG A 35 4.93 4.80 -5.37
C ARG A 35 6.07 5.44 -6.17
N VAL A 36 7.07 5.92 -5.44
CA VAL A 36 8.33 6.41 -6.00
C VAL A 36 9.34 5.26 -6.05
N VAL A 37 9.94 5.00 -7.21
CA VAL A 37 10.93 3.92 -7.34
C VAL A 37 12.25 4.32 -6.70
N ASN A 38 12.86 3.38 -5.99
CA ASN A 38 14.16 3.59 -5.35
C ASN A 38 15.31 3.23 -6.28
N ASP A 39 15.10 2.24 -7.15
CA ASP A 39 16.03 1.83 -8.21
C ASP A 39 15.37 1.95 -9.59
N ALA A 40 16.20 2.02 -10.64
CA ALA A 40 15.68 2.06 -12.00
C ALA A 40 14.95 0.74 -12.31
N VAL A 41 13.75 0.85 -12.91
CA VAL A 41 12.98 -0.32 -13.32
C VAL A 41 13.43 -0.68 -14.73
N VAL A 42 14.01 -1.88 -14.86
CA VAL A 42 14.55 -2.40 -16.11
C VAL A 42 13.69 -3.58 -16.53
N GLY A 43 13.22 -3.58 -17.78
CA GLY A 43 12.49 -4.69 -18.36
C GLY A 43 13.39 -5.92 -18.60
N PRO A 44 12.80 -7.10 -18.86
CA PRO A 44 13.55 -8.30 -19.24
C PRO A 44 14.43 -8.09 -20.48
N ASP A 45 14.07 -7.16 -21.35
CA ASP A 45 14.81 -6.75 -22.55
C ASP A 45 15.97 -5.78 -22.27
N LYS A 46 16.31 -5.55 -20.98
CA LYS A 46 17.34 -4.62 -20.50
C LYS A 46 17.06 -3.14 -20.83
N LYS A 47 15.84 -2.78 -21.24
CA LYS A 47 15.46 -1.38 -21.43
C LYS A 47 15.00 -0.76 -20.13
N ILE A 48 15.41 0.48 -19.88
CA ILE A 48 14.96 1.25 -18.71
C ILE A 48 13.53 1.73 -18.98
N ILE A 49 12.59 1.28 -18.15
CA ILE A 49 11.18 1.68 -18.18
C ILE A 49 10.96 2.91 -17.30
N LEU A 50 11.59 2.93 -16.12
CA LEU A 50 11.56 4.04 -15.16
C LEU A 50 12.95 4.34 -14.63
N LYS A 51 13.27 5.63 -14.47
CA LYS A 51 14.49 6.05 -13.77
C LYS A 51 14.28 6.05 -12.26
N LYS A 52 15.39 5.93 -11.53
CA LYS A 52 15.43 6.08 -10.07
C LYS A 52 14.78 7.40 -9.63
N GLY A 53 13.93 7.34 -8.61
CA GLY A 53 13.26 8.50 -8.02
C GLY A 53 12.02 8.98 -8.77
N GLU A 54 11.64 8.32 -9.87
CA GLU A 54 10.39 8.62 -10.57
C GLU A 54 9.18 7.98 -9.90
N ILE A 55 8.02 8.60 -10.09
CA ILE A 55 6.75 8.06 -9.63
C ILE A 55 6.14 7.10 -10.66
N ILE A 56 5.56 6.01 -10.18
CA ILE A 56 4.81 5.05 -10.99
C ILE A 56 3.39 5.60 -11.15
N ASN A 57 3.12 6.26 -12.27
CA ASN A 57 1.74 6.61 -12.66
C ASN A 57 1.03 5.42 -13.34
N TRP A 58 -0.25 5.57 -13.65
CA TRP A 58 -1.03 4.50 -14.30
C TRP A 58 -0.45 4.02 -15.63
N GLU A 59 0.01 4.93 -16.49
CA GLU A 59 0.58 4.60 -17.80
C GLU A 59 1.91 3.85 -17.67
N LYS A 60 2.80 4.35 -16.82
CA LYS A 60 4.09 3.71 -16.52
C LYS A 60 3.89 2.37 -15.83
N GLY A 61 2.94 2.29 -14.90
CA GLY A 61 2.54 1.04 -14.25
C GLY A 61 2.11 -0.01 -15.27
N LYS A 62 1.24 0.34 -16.23
CA LYS A 62 0.85 -0.57 -17.31
C LYS A 62 2.05 -1.06 -18.13
N LYS A 63 2.96 -0.15 -18.51
CA LYS A 63 4.20 -0.51 -19.21
C LYS A 63 5.08 -1.49 -18.42
N ILE A 64 5.16 -1.34 -17.11
CA ILE A 64 5.90 -2.26 -16.22
C ILE A 64 5.28 -3.67 -16.25
N ILE A 65 3.95 -3.76 -16.21
CA ILE A 65 3.22 -5.05 -16.28
C ILE A 65 3.36 -5.69 -17.65
N GLU A 66 3.17 -4.92 -18.73
CA GLU A 66 3.29 -5.38 -20.12
C GLU A 66 4.71 -5.87 -20.44
N ALA A 67 5.72 -5.22 -19.86
CA ALA A 67 7.10 -5.66 -19.98
C ALA A 67 7.41 -6.96 -19.20
N GLY A 68 6.49 -7.44 -18.36
CA GLY A 68 6.70 -8.67 -17.57
C GLY A 68 7.66 -8.50 -16.39
N VAL A 69 7.73 -7.30 -15.81
CA VAL A 69 8.55 -7.06 -14.60
C VAL A 69 7.92 -7.74 -13.39
N GLU A 70 8.68 -8.64 -12.74
CA GLU A 70 8.19 -9.42 -11.59
C GLU A 70 8.48 -8.78 -10.23
N GLN A 71 9.43 -7.83 -10.18
CA GLN A 71 9.85 -7.21 -8.93
C GLN A 71 10.26 -5.74 -9.11
N ILE A 72 9.97 -4.93 -8.10
CA ILE A 72 10.32 -3.50 -8.08
C ILE A 72 10.81 -3.12 -6.69
N VAL A 73 11.88 -2.32 -6.63
CA VAL A 73 12.30 -1.67 -5.38
C VAL A 73 11.74 -0.25 -5.36
N ALA A 74 10.78 0.00 -4.48
CA ALA A 74 10.11 1.29 -4.35
C ALA A 74 10.14 1.79 -2.91
N ARG A 75 9.99 3.09 -2.71
CA ARG A 75 9.94 3.69 -1.37
C ARG A 75 8.62 3.32 -0.68
N SER A 76 8.69 3.24 0.64
CA SER A 76 7.55 2.87 1.49
C SER A 76 7.53 3.75 2.74
N PRO A 77 6.35 4.05 3.31
CA PRO A 77 6.27 4.65 4.64
C PRO A 77 7.01 3.82 5.70
N LEU A 78 7.06 2.49 5.53
CA LEU A 78 7.72 1.57 6.47
C LEU A 78 9.25 1.72 6.50
N SER A 79 9.86 2.19 5.40
CA SER A 79 11.32 2.41 5.31
C SER A 79 11.70 3.88 5.49
N CYS A 80 10.74 4.75 5.82
CA CYS A 80 10.99 6.17 5.96
C CYS A 80 11.89 6.48 7.16
N LYS A 81 12.89 7.34 6.96
CA LYS A 81 13.89 7.69 7.97
C LYS A 81 13.56 8.93 8.80
N LEU A 82 12.41 9.56 8.57
CA LEU A 82 12.00 10.70 9.40
C LEU A 82 11.68 10.24 10.81
N SER A 83 12.12 11.01 11.81
CA SER A 83 11.82 10.74 13.22
C SER A 83 10.34 10.97 13.57
N ARG A 84 9.66 11.87 12.85
CA ARG A 84 8.25 12.17 13.03
C ARG A 84 7.55 12.24 11.67
N GLY A 85 6.42 11.56 11.55
CA GLY A 85 5.61 11.56 10.33
C GLY A 85 6.25 10.76 9.19
N VAL A 86 6.05 11.20 7.96
CA VAL A 86 6.58 10.54 6.76
C VAL A 86 6.99 11.59 5.73
N CYS A 87 7.97 11.27 4.87
CA CYS A 87 8.32 12.16 3.76
C CYS A 87 7.44 11.90 2.53
N GLN A 88 7.27 12.92 1.70
CA GLN A 88 6.44 12.90 0.50
C GLN A 88 6.79 11.74 -0.44
N LYS A 89 8.09 11.54 -0.73
CA LYS A 89 8.54 10.45 -1.61
C LYS A 89 8.36 9.04 -1.03
N CYS A 90 8.38 8.87 0.30
CA CYS A 90 8.13 7.57 0.92
C CYS A 90 6.64 7.25 0.96
N TYR A 91 5.79 8.26 1.11
CA TYR A 91 4.34 8.09 1.06
C TYR A 91 3.85 7.87 -0.39
N GLY A 92 4.29 8.73 -1.31
CA GLY A 92 3.89 8.69 -2.72
C GLY A 92 2.64 9.53 -2.98
N TRP A 93 1.68 8.96 -3.71
CA TRP A 93 0.45 9.64 -4.08
C TRP A 93 -0.57 9.77 -2.95
N SER A 94 -1.27 10.89 -2.94
CA SER A 94 -2.60 10.97 -2.32
C SER A 94 -3.60 10.27 -3.25
N LEU A 95 -4.17 9.16 -2.80
CA LEU A 95 -5.02 8.29 -3.62
C LEU A 95 -6.28 8.99 -4.16
N GLY A 96 -6.79 10.02 -3.46
CA GLY A 96 -7.94 10.80 -3.90
C GLY A 96 -7.63 11.78 -5.04
N ALA A 97 -6.40 12.30 -5.08
CA ALA A 97 -5.96 13.25 -6.11
C ALA A 97 -5.25 12.57 -7.30
N GLY A 98 -4.62 11.41 -7.07
CA GLY A 98 -3.78 10.76 -8.07
C GLY A 98 -2.45 11.50 -8.33
N GLU A 99 -2.04 12.34 -7.39
CA GLU A 99 -0.83 13.16 -7.44
C GLU A 99 0.00 13.00 -6.17
N LEU A 100 1.25 13.47 -6.16
CA LEU A 100 2.09 13.44 -4.97
C LEU A 100 1.39 14.13 -3.79
N VAL A 101 1.42 13.46 -2.64
CA VAL A 101 0.80 13.97 -1.41
C VAL A 101 1.35 15.35 -1.03
N ASN A 102 0.53 16.23 -0.46
CA ASN A 102 1.01 17.56 -0.09
C ASN A 102 1.78 17.54 1.24
N ILE A 103 2.75 18.44 1.38
CA ILE A 103 3.38 18.69 2.68
C ILE A 103 2.32 19.26 3.63
N GLY A 104 2.26 18.74 4.85
CA GLY A 104 1.25 19.09 5.86
C GLY A 104 0.01 18.21 5.83
N GLU A 105 -0.15 17.31 4.86
CA GLU A 105 -1.33 16.44 4.76
C GLU A 105 -1.37 15.42 5.91
N ALA A 106 -2.53 15.32 6.57
CA ALA A 106 -2.77 14.47 7.73
C ALA A 106 -3.05 13.01 7.34
N VAL A 107 -2.13 12.39 6.62
CA VAL A 107 -2.27 11.03 6.05
C VAL A 107 -2.60 9.94 7.06
N GLY A 108 -2.24 10.11 8.33
CA GLY A 108 -2.59 9.15 9.38
C GLY A 108 -4.08 9.17 9.75
N VAL A 109 -4.72 10.34 9.71
CA VAL A 109 -6.17 10.46 9.96
C VAL A 109 -6.93 9.83 8.79
N ILE A 110 -6.51 10.11 7.57
CA ILE A 110 -7.07 9.53 6.35
C ILE A 110 -6.97 7.99 6.39
N ALA A 111 -5.80 7.45 6.75
CA ALA A 111 -5.61 6.01 6.87
C ALA A 111 -6.50 5.39 7.96
N ALA A 112 -6.65 6.05 9.11
CA ALA A 112 -7.51 5.57 10.19
C ALA A 112 -8.99 5.49 9.76
N GLN A 113 -9.49 6.50 9.04
CA GLN A 113 -10.86 6.52 8.52
C GLN A 113 -11.07 5.45 7.45
N ALA A 114 -10.12 5.30 6.51
CA ALA A 114 -10.20 4.31 5.43
C ALA A 114 -10.27 2.86 5.94
N ILE A 115 -9.74 2.58 7.13
CA ILE A 115 -9.85 1.27 7.79
C ILE A 115 -11.11 1.21 8.68
N GLY A 116 -11.40 2.27 9.42
CA GLY A 116 -12.49 2.32 10.40
C GLY A 116 -13.89 2.29 9.79
N GLU A 117 -14.14 3.04 8.71
CA GLU A 117 -15.47 3.09 8.08
C GLU A 117 -15.92 1.70 7.56
N PRO A 118 -15.10 0.95 6.78
CA PRO A 118 -15.43 -0.43 6.44
C PRO A 118 -15.58 -1.35 7.65
N GLY A 119 -14.81 -1.11 8.73
CA GLY A 119 -14.93 -1.85 9.99
C GLY A 119 -16.33 -1.76 10.60
N THR A 120 -16.92 -0.55 10.65
CA THR A 120 -18.31 -0.36 11.10
C THR A 120 -19.34 -1.03 10.19
N GLN A 121 -19.04 -1.12 8.89
CA GLN A 121 -19.90 -1.81 7.93
C GLN A 121 -19.83 -3.33 8.09
N LEU A 122 -18.65 -3.87 8.41
CA LEU A 122 -18.41 -5.30 8.64
C LEU A 122 -19.19 -5.80 9.85
N THR A 123 -19.22 -5.04 10.96
CA THR A 123 -20.00 -5.41 12.16
C THR A 123 -21.49 -5.44 11.90
N MET A 124 -22.05 -4.42 11.24
CA MET A 124 -23.48 -4.40 10.93
C MET A 124 -23.89 -5.55 9.99
N ARG A 125 -23.05 -5.91 9.00
CA ARG A 125 -23.32 -7.05 8.13
C ARG A 125 -23.30 -8.38 8.89
N THR A 126 -22.33 -8.60 9.79
CA THR A 126 -22.28 -9.84 10.58
C THR A 126 -23.51 -10.05 11.47
N PHE A 127 -24.09 -8.99 12.04
CA PHE A 127 -25.28 -9.12 12.89
C PHE A 127 -26.60 -9.30 12.11
N HIS A 128 -26.73 -8.73 10.90
CA HIS A 128 -27.98 -8.81 10.13
C HIS A 128 -28.13 -10.07 9.28
N THR A 129 -27.04 -10.74 8.89
CA THR A 129 -27.08 -12.09 8.26
C THR A 129 -26.91 -13.24 9.27
N GLY A 130 -26.85 -12.95 10.58
CA GLY A 130 -26.52 -13.87 11.68
C GLY A 130 -27.51 -14.99 11.98
N GLY A 131 -28.20 -15.56 10.99
CA GLY A 131 -29.14 -16.67 11.14
C GLY A 131 -28.95 -17.86 10.20
N VAL A 132 -28.06 -17.79 9.21
CA VAL A 132 -27.84 -18.92 8.28
C VAL A 132 -26.49 -19.55 8.58
N ALA A 133 -26.53 -20.66 9.30
CA ALA A 133 -25.41 -21.52 9.60
C ALA A 133 -24.85 -22.17 8.32
N SER A 134 -24.09 -21.41 7.53
CA SER A 134 -23.31 -21.92 6.41
C SER A 134 -21.83 -21.63 6.61
N GLY A 135 -21.22 -22.34 7.56
CA GLY A 135 -19.90 -22.98 7.42
C GLY A 135 -18.67 -22.19 6.95
N GLN A 136 -18.67 -20.86 6.93
CA GLN A 136 -17.46 -20.07 6.70
C GLN A 136 -17.08 -19.29 7.95
N ASP A 137 -15.83 -19.49 8.32
CA ASP A 137 -15.18 -19.07 9.56
C ASP A 137 -15.44 -17.59 9.90
N ILE A 138 -16.32 -17.35 10.87
CA ILE A 138 -16.74 -16.04 11.37
C ILE A 138 -15.59 -15.28 12.05
N THR A 139 -14.50 -15.98 12.37
CA THR A 139 -13.27 -15.44 12.97
C THR A 139 -12.54 -14.46 12.05
N LEU A 140 -12.79 -14.49 10.73
CA LEU A 140 -12.05 -13.70 9.72
C LEU A 140 -12.56 -12.25 9.54
N GLY A 141 -13.56 -11.81 10.31
CA GLY A 141 -14.17 -10.48 10.21
C GLY A 141 -13.45 -9.40 11.03
N LEU A 142 -14.22 -8.54 11.71
CA LEU A 142 -13.67 -7.52 12.61
C LEU A 142 -12.80 -8.11 13.76
N PRO A 143 -13.15 -9.24 14.40
CA PRO A 143 -12.32 -9.81 15.47
C PRO A 143 -10.87 -10.05 15.05
N ARG A 144 -10.65 -10.54 13.82
CA ARG A 144 -9.29 -10.72 13.30
C ARG A 144 -8.53 -9.40 13.14
N VAL A 145 -9.23 -8.35 12.71
CA VAL A 145 -8.64 -7.02 12.58
C VAL A 145 -8.22 -6.50 13.95
N GLU A 146 -9.08 -6.63 14.96
CA GLU A 146 -8.77 -6.25 16.35
C GLU A 146 -7.57 -7.04 16.92
N GLU A 147 -7.53 -8.36 16.72
CA GLU A 147 -6.39 -9.19 17.15
C GLU A 147 -5.07 -8.70 16.57
N ILE A 148 -5.04 -8.37 15.27
CA ILE A 148 -3.83 -7.91 14.57
C ILE A 148 -3.41 -6.53 15.09
N PHE A 149 -4.36 -5.60 15.25
CA PHE A 149 -4.05 -4.24 15.74
C PHE A 149 -3.64 -4.20 17.22
N GLU A 150 -4.20 -5.08 18.04
CA GLU A 150 -3.90 -5.17 19.48
C GLU A 150 -2.80 -6.18 19.82
N THR A 151 -2.28 -6.91 18.82
CA THR A 151 -1.26 -7.96 19.02
C THR A 151 -1.73 -9.05 20.00
N ARG A 152 -3.02 -9.41 19.94
CA ARG A 152 -3.56 -10.51 20.75
C ARG A 152 -3.15 -11.86 20.17
N VAL A 153 -3.10 -12.88 21.02
CA VAL A 153 -2.91 -14.26 20.57
C VAL A 153 -4.17 -14.69 19.81
N PRO A 154 -4.06 -15.24 18.58
CA PRO A 154 -5.22 -15.75 17.85
C PRO A 154 -5.90 -16.87 18.67
N VAL A 155 -7.22 -16.77 18.82
CA VAL A 155 -8.04 -17.78 19.51
C VAL A 155 -8.57 -18.85 18.57
#